data_AF-A0A1F2ZV01-F1
#
_entry.id   AF-A0A1F2ZV01-F1
#
_cell.length_a   1.000
_cell.length_b   1.000
_cell.length_c   1.000
_cell.angle_alpha   90.00
_cell.angle_beta   90.00
_cell.angle_gamma   90.00
#
_symmetry.space_group_name_H-M   'P 1'
#
loop_
_entity.id
_entity.type
_entity.pdbx_description
1 polymer ?
#
loop_
_entity_poly.entity_id
_entity_poly.type
_entity_poly.pdbx_seq_one_letter_code
_entity_poly.pdbx_strand_id
1 'polypeptide(L)'
;MTVSYFQGVPTVPRASRPITVTLGDLQQGVKTRVKSGAYASASEVVRAGLRALDREEAAVNDWLRQRVDESLADPRPNVSADKVFKRLRAHHAGRAKARRNEKV
;
A
#
# COMPACT_ATOMS: atom_id res chain seq x y z
N MET A 1 -47.83 46.60 0.63
CA MET A 1 -47.36 45.39 1.34
C MET A 1 -46.42 44.68 0.40
N THR A 2 -45.11 44.93 0.55
CA THR A 2 -44.08 44.51 -0.41
C THR A 2 -43.36 43.30 0.15
N VAL A 3 -43.50 42.15 -0.49
CA VAL A 3 -42.78 40.93 -0.10
C VAL A 3 -41.58 40.79 -1.04
N SER A 4 -40.41 41.22 -0.56
CA SER A 4 -39.13 40.99 -1.21
C SER A 4 -38.71 39.53 -1.04
N TYR A 5 -38.62 38.78 -2.14
CA TYR A 5 -37.97 37.47 -2.15
C TYR A 5 -36.48 37.63 -2.38
N PHE A 6 -35.68 37.43 -1.33
CA PHE A 6 -34.23 37.25 -1.43
C PHE A 6 -33.96 35.78 -1.81
N GLN A 7 -33.88 35.51 -3.12
CA GLN A 7 -33.42 34.21 -3.62
C GLN A 7 -31.90 34.15 -3.52
N GLY A 8 -31.38 33.58 -2.44
CA GLY A 8 -29.98 33.18 -2.38
C GLY A 8 -29.72 32.07 -3.39
N VAL A 9 -28.77 32.27 -4.30
CA VAL A 9 -28.34 31.23 -5.23
C VAL A 9 -27.82 30.01 -4.46
N PRO A 10 -28.25 28.78 -4.79
CA PRO A 10 -27.74 27.58 -4.13
C PRO A 10 -26.26 27.40 -4.51
N THR A 11 -25.36 27.55 -3.56
CA THR A 11 -23.95 27.22 -3.75
C THR A 11 -23.83 25.70 -3.82
N VAL A 12 -23.64 25.18 -5.02
CA VAL A 12 -23.30 23.76 -5.21
C VAL A 12 -22.01 23.49 -4.43
N PRO A 13 -21.97 22.55 -3.48
CA PRO A 13 -20.75 22.29 -2.72
C PRO A 13 -19.65 21.85 -3.69
N ARG A 14 -18.49 22.53 -3.65
CA ARG A 14 -17.34 22.19 -4.50
C ARG A 14 -16.94 20.73 -4.24
N ALA A 15 -16.87 19.92 -5.30
CA ALA A 15 -16.51 18.50 -5.25
C ALA A 15 -15.07 18.21 -4.77
N SER A 16 -14.24 19.23 -4.58
CA SER A 16 -12.86 19.08 -4.13
C SER A 16 -12.48 20.20 -3.16
N ARG A 17 -11.93 19.83 -1.99
CA ARG A 17 -11.29 20.75 -1.05
C ARG A 17 -9.79 20.84 -1.36
N PRO A 18 -9.21 22.03 -1.53
CA PRO A 18 -7.77 22.17 -1.74
C PRO A 18 -7.02 21.72 -0.49
N ILE A 19 -5.92 21.00 -0.69
CA ILE A 19 -4.98 20.59 0.36
C ILE A 19 -3.59 21.09 -0.01
N THR A 20 -2.85 21.58 0.98
CA THR A 20 -1.45 21.99 0.81
C THR A 20 -0.57 20.87 1.34
N VAL A 21 0.35 20.40 0.51
CA VAL A 21 1.28 19.31 0.85
C VAL A 21 2.71 19.70 0.48
N THR A 22 3.66 19.32 1.33
CA THR A 22 5.09 19.53 1.09
C THR A 22 5.70 18.25 0.51
N LEU A 23 6.27 18.33 -0.69
CA LEU A 23 6.74 17.16 -1.44
C LEU A 23 8.24 16.84 -1.27
N GLY A 24 9.04 17.77 -0.75
CA GLY A 24 10.50 17.61 -0.66
C GLY A 24 11.12 17.21 -2.01
N ASP A 25 11.97 16.18 -2.01
CA ASP A 25 12.68 15.68 -3.19
C ASP A 25 11.77 15.20 -4.32
N LEU A 26 10.53 14.79 -4.00
CA LEU A 26 9.55 14.33 -4.99
C LEU A 26 9.07 15.44 -5.92
N GLN A 27 9.32 16.71 -5.58
CA GLN A 27 8.94 17.86 -6.40
C GLN A 27 9.52 17.78 -7.81
N GLN A 28 10.76 17.30 -7.98
CA GLN A 28 11.37 17.16 -9.30
C GLN A 28 10.66 16.09 -10.14
N GLY A 29 10.28 14.97 -9.53
CA GLY A 29 9.51 13.93 -10.21
C GLY A 29 8.16 14.44 -10.73
N VAL A 30 7.46 15.24 -9.92
CA VAL A 30 6.19 15.87 -10.34
C VAL A 30 6.42 16.86 -11.49
N LYS A 31 7.45 17.71 -11.41
CA LYS A 31 7.78 18.67 -12.47
C LYS A 31 8.10 17.97 -13.79
N THR A 32 8.89 16.91 -13.77
CA THR A 32 9.26 16.14 -14.97
C THR A 32 8.03 15.54 -15.64
N ARG A 33 7.11 14.95 -14.87
CA ARG A 33 5.87 14.32 -15.39
C ARG A 33 4.89 15.32 -16.01
N VAL A 34 4.82 16.53 -15.46
CA VAL A 34 4.02 17.61 -16.06
C VAL A 34 4.70 18.16 -17.32
N LYS A 35 6.01 18.40 -17.27
CA LYS A 35 6.79 18.87 -18.42
C LYS A 35 6.78 17.90 -19.60
N SER A 36 6.70 16.60 -19.34
CA SER A 36 6.57 15.59 -20.39
C SER A 36 5.20 15.57 -21.07
N GLY A 37 4.22 16.36 -20.58
CA GLY A 37 2.85 16.39 -21.10
C GLY A 37 2.01 15.16 -20.73
N ALA A 38 2.55 14.23 -19.93
CA ALA A 38 1.81 13.04 -19.50
C ALA A 38 0.71 13.36 -18.49
N TYR A 39 0.80 14.50 -17.82
CA TYR A 39 -0.17 14.99 -16.84
C TYR A 39 -0.36 16.50 -17.02
N ALA A 40 -1.60 16.98 -16.91
CA ALA A 40 -1.95 18.38 -17.07
C ALA A 40 -1.57 19.23 -15.85
N SER A 41 -1.42 18.63 -14.67
CA SER A 41 -1.09 19.36 -13.43
C SER A 41 -0.41 18.50 -12.37
N ALA A 42 0.24 19.16 -11.40
CA ALA A 42 0.79 18.50 -10.22
C ALA A 42 -0.28 17.74 -9.42
N SER A 43 -1.49 18.33 -9.28
CA SER A 43 -2.61 17.68 -8.60
C SER A 43 -3.07 16.39 -9.29
N GLU A 44 -2.93 16.32 -10.61
CA GLU A 44 -3.22 15.10 -11.37
C GLU A 44 -2.17 14.02 -11.14
N VAL A 45 -0.88 14.39 -11.14
CA VAL A 45 0.22 13.47 -10.81
C VAL A 45 0.01 12.87 -9.41
N VAL A 46 -0.32 13.70 -8.42
CA VAL A 46 -0.54 13.24 -7.04
C VAL A 46 -1.75 12.31 -6.95
N ARG A 47 -2.87 12.64 -7.60
CA ARG A 47 -4.06 11.75 -7.64
C ARG A 47 -3.77 10.44 -8.35
N ALA A 48 -2.99 10.46 -9.43
CA ALA A 48 -2.58 9.24 -10.13
C ALA A 48 -1.65 8.39 -9.27
N GLY A 49 -0.74 9.02 -8.52
CA GLY A 49 0.15 8.36 -7.55
C GLY A 49 -0.62 7.68 -6.44
N LEU A 50 -1.59 8.36 -5.81
CA LEU A 50 -2.44 7.76 -4.77
C LEU A 50 -3.24 6.58 -5.30
N ARG A 51 -3.85 6.71 -6.48
CA ARG A 51 -4.57 5.60 -7.12
C ARG A 51 -3.67 4.41 -7.45
N ALA A 52 -2.38 4.64 -7.73
CA ALA A 52 -1.43 3.55 -7.93
C ALA A 52 -1.09 2.86 -6.60
N LEU A 53 -0.84 3.65 -5.56
CA LEU A 53 -0.61 3.15 -4.21
C LEU A 53 -1.78 2.29 -3.72
N ASP A 54 -3.01 2.77 -3.86
CA ASP A 54 -4.22 2.02 -3.46
C ASP A 54 -4.30 0.64 -4.14
N ARG A 55 -3.91 0.55 -5.43
CA ARG A 55 -3.91 -0.74 -6.16
C ARG A 55 -2.84 -1.69 -5.65
N GLU A 56 -1.66 -1.17 -5.37
CA GLU A 56 -0.54 -1.97 -4.84
C GLU A 56 -0.89 -2.48 -3.43
N GLU A 57 -1.42 -1.62 -2.57
CA GLU A 57 -1.84 -1.99 -1.22
C GLU A 57 -3.00 -2.99 -1.22
N ALA A 58 -3.99 -2.82 -2.11
CA ALA A 58 -5.10 -3.77 -2.24
C ALA A 58 -4.60 -5.17 -2.60
N ALA A 59 -3.68 -5.28 -3.58
CA ALA A 59 -3.13 -6.56 -3.99
C ALA A 59 -2.36 -7.26 -2.86
N VAL A 60 -1.56 -6.51 -2.09
CA VAL A 60 -0.83 -7.05 -0.94
C VAL A 60 -1.80 -7.49 0.17
N ASN A 61 -2.81 -6.67 0.46
CA ASN A 61 -3.78 -6.95 1.49
C ASN A 61 -4.65 -8.17 1.15
N ASP A 62 -5.08 -8.31 -0.10
CA ASP A 62 -5.90 -9.45 -0.52
C ASP A 62 -5.09 -10.75 -0.48
N TRP A 63 -3.83 -10.71 -0.89
CA TRP A 63 -2.91 -11.85 -0.75
C TRP A 63 -2.70 -12.24 0.72
N LEU A 64 -2.51 -11.26 1.62
CA LEU A 64 -2.38 -11.52 3.05
C LEU A 64 -3.65 -12.12 3.65
N ARG A 65 -4.83 -11.58 3.30
CA ARG A 65 -6.12 -12.08 3.76
C ARG A 65 -6.33 -13.52 3.32
N GLN A 66 -6.08 -13.83 2.05
CA GLN A 66 -6.17 -15.19 1.54
C GLN A 66 -5.25 -16.14 2.32
N ARG A 67 -4.02 -15.71 2.64
CA ARG A 67 -3.08 -16.53 3.43
C ARG A 67 -3.53 -16.78 4.86
N VAL A 68 -4.16 -15.78 5.47
CA VAL A 68 -4.76 -15.93 6.81
C VAL A 68 -5.94 -16.90 6.75
N ASP A 69 -6.84 -16.76 5.77
CA ASP A 69 -8.00 -17.63 5.60
C ASP A 69 -7.58 -19.08 5.35
N GLU A 70 -6.59 -19.31 4.47
CA GLU A 70 -5.98 -20.62 4.24
C GLU A 70 -5.41 -21.23 5.54
N SER A 71 -4.75 -20.41 6.38
CA SER A 71 -4.20 -20.88 7.66
C SER A 71 -5.28 -21.17 8.70
N LEU A 72 -6.39 -20.43 8.69
CA LEU A 72 -7.51 -20.67 9.62
C LEU A 72 -8.34 -21.88 9.21
N ALA A 73 -8.44 -22.17 7.91
CA ALA A 73 -9.10 -23.35 7.37
C ALA A 73 -8.27 -24.63 7.52
N ASP A 74 -6.98 -24.52 7.86
CA ASP A 74 -6.09 -25.66 8.01
C ASP A 74 -6.45 -26.51 9.25
N PRO A 75 -6.83 -27.78 9.10
CA PRO A 75 -7.22 -28.64 10.23
C PRO A 75 -6.03 -29.13 11.06
N ARG A 76 -4.78 -28.84 10.65
CA ARG A 76 -3.59 -29.30 11.39
C ARG A 76 -3.52 -28.65 12.77
N PRO A 77 -3.08 -29.40 13.80
CA PRO A 77 -2.97 -28.84 15.14
C PRO A 77 -1.86 -27.79 15.21
N ASN A 78 -2.08 -26.78 16.04
CA ASN A 78 -1.09 -25.75 16.34
C ASN A 78 0.21 -26.36 16.87
N VAL A 79 1.35 -25.79 16.47
CA VAL A 79 2.68 -26.23 16.89
C VAL A 79 3.26 -25.20 17.85
N SER A 80 3.80 -25.65 18.99
CA SER A 80 4.45 -24.75 19.94
C SER A 80 5.70 -24.09 19.34
N ALA A 81 5.95 -22.84 19.71
CA ALA A 81 7.11 -22.09 19.26
C ALA A 81 8.43 -22.85 19.51
N ASP A 82 8.57 -23.48 20.68
CA ASP A 82 9.76 -24.27 21.03
C ASP A 82 10.03 -25.41 20.04
N LYS A 83 8.97 -26.11 19.63
CA LYS A 83 9.07 -27.22 18.66
C LYS A 83 9.44 -26.71 17.27
N VAL A 84 8.90 -25.55 16.87
CA VAL A 84 9.25 -24.88 15.60
C VAL A 84 10.72 -24.49 15.59
N PHE A 85 11.19 -23.75 16.60
CA PHE A 85 12.57 -23.29 16.66
C PHE A 85 13.57 -24.44 16.78
N LYS A 86 13.24 -25.49 17.55
CA LYS A 86 14.06 -26.71 17.61
C LYS A 86 14.24 -27.34 16.23
N ARG A 87 13.15 -27.48 15.46
CA ARG A 87 13.18 -28.05 14.09
C ARG A 87 13.97 -27.16 13.13
N LEU A 88 13.78 -25.84 13.19
CA LEU A 88 14.52 -24.89 12.35
C LEU A 88 16.03 -24.94 12.61
N ARG A 89 16.45 -24.88 13.88
CA ARG A 89 17.87 -24.96 14.26
C ARG A 89 18.49 -26.27 13.80
N ALA A 90 17.80 -27.40 13.96
CA ALA A 90 18.26 -28.70 13.47
C ALA A 90 18.45 -28.71 11.94
N HIS A 91 17.49 -28.15 11.19
CA HIS A 91 17.59 -28.03 9.74
C HIS A 91 18.80 -27.17 9.30
N HIS A 92 19.01 -26.01 9.94
CA HIS A 92 20.18 -25.17 9.66
C HIS A 92 21.50 -25.84 10.01
N ALA A 93 21.60 -26.53 11.15
CA ALA A 93 22.79 -27.28 11.53
C ALA A 93 23.10 -28.41 10.53
N GLY A 94 22.08 -29.09 10.01
CA GLY A 94 22.22 -30.09 8.95
C GLY A 94 22.81 -29.49 7.66
N ARG A 95 22.28 -28.35 7.21
CA ARG A 95 22.82 -27.64 6.03
C ARG A 95 24.24 -27.15 6.20
N ALA A 96 24.60 -26.64 7.39
CA ALA A 96 25.96 -26.20 7.67
C ALA A 96 26.95 -27.38 7.64
N LYS A 97 26.57 -28.53 8.19
CA LYS A 97 27.39 -29.76 8.13
C LYS A 97 27.56 -30.27 6.70
N ALA A 98 26.49 -30.28 5.90
CA ALA A 98 26.56 -30.68 4.49
C ALA A 98 27.51 -29.80 3.67
N ARG A 99 27.43 -28.46 3.83
CA ARG A 99 28.36 -27.53 3.19
C ARG A 99 29.80 -27.68 3.66
N ARG A 100 30.02 -28.11 4.90
CA ARG A 100 31.37 -28.35 5.43
C ARG A 100 31.99 -29.61 4.83
N ASN A 101 31.19 -30.65 4.66
CA ASN A 101 31.64 -31.93 4.09
C ASN A 101 31.90 -31.86 2.58
N GLU A 102 31.30 -30.91 1.86
CA GLU A 102 31.57 -30.68 0.43
C GLU A 102 32.90 -29.93 0.15
N LYS A 103 33.52 -29.36 1.19
CA LYS A 103 34.80 -28.63 1.08
C LYS A 103 36.03 -29.42 1.54
N VAL A 104 35.86 -30.70 1.88
CA VAL A 104 36.92 -31.64 2.28
C VAL A 104 37.07 -32.67 1.16
#